data_AF-E3J496-F1
#
_entry.id   AF-E3J496-F1
#
_cell.length_a   1.000
_cell.length_b   1.000
_cell.length_c   1.000
_cell.angle_alpha   90.00
_cell.angle_beta   90.00
_cell.angle_gamma   90.00
#
_symmetry.space_group_name_H-M   'P 1'
#
loop_
_entity.id
_entity.type
_entity.pdbx_description
1 polymer ?
#
loop_
_entity_poly.entity_id
_entity_poly.type
_entity_poly.pdbx_seq_one_letter_code
_entity_poly.pdbx_strand_id
1 'polypeptide(L)'
;MIVCVHSRRARPTLRLLAEDLADGWESPRPRRLLAEGMLKSLHPLSELPHPIVRKAAESFGVRAADDHFVGPIAASSKLPLLEIKTAQWRGGVWADRATGVHWLLVAGLAKGEHQDHDDFYMRVKRECDKGDPSRWLPTAEDQRLLKQETAARLVTEWELTVQQQVLDALREVHGGGSARIDIHHPWPEQGRLALLTLTVALVREPGYRADEIELEVAPVSAYAGSNISWQLTVRALICLSPPEQGWDRYKDSYTNIAEPGAWSARLAELEKIVTARELAESEAGSHSHYAHREHLAGKTIEGRAVRALCGAFFVPTQDHGRLPVCSPCQERYAELPD
;
A
#
# COMPACT_ATOMS: atom_id res chain seq x y z
N MET A 1 -12.83 -22.57 -6.64
CA MET A 1 -11.53 -21.95 -6.99
C MET A 1 -11.04 -21.21 -5.77
N ILE A 2 -9.90 -21.59 -5.20
CA ILE A 2 -9.24 -20.79 -4.17
C ILE A 2 -8.83 -19.49 -4.86
N VAL A 3 -9.41 -18.35 -4.44
CA VAL A 3 -8.92 -17.05 -4.88
C VAL A 3 -7.49 -16.96 -4.35
N CYS A 4 -6.51 -16.96 -5.25
CA CYS A 4 -5.12 -16.84 -4.84
C CYS A 4 -4.94 -15.47 -4.20
N VAL A 5 -4.85 -15.46 -2.88
CA VAL A 5 -4.75 -14.24 -2.08
C VAL A 5 -3.40 -13.58 -2.31
N HIS A 6 -2.36 -14.34 -2.68
CA HIS A 6 -1.01 -13.86 -2.89
C HIS A 6 -0.79 -13.28 -4.29
N SER A 7 0.24 -12.43 -4.43
CA SER A 7 0.69 -12.00 -5.75
C SER A 7 1.19 -13.20 -6.54
N ARG A 8 0.84 -13.27 -7.83
CA ARG A 8 1.38 -14.28 -8.75
C ARG A 8 2.80 -13.98 -9.22
N ARG A 9 3.23 -12.71 -9.15
CA ARG A 9 4.58 -12.29 -9.53
C ARG A 9 5.59 -13.10 -8.73
N ALA A 10 6.55 -13.74 -9.40
CA ALA A 10 7.50 -14.57 -8.69
C ALA A 10 8.38 -13.72 -7.76
N ARG A 11 8.57 -14.21 -6.53
CA ARG A 11 9.37 -13.55 -5.50
C ARG A 11 10.57 -14.43 -5.12
N PRO A 12 11.75 -13.84 -4.82
CA PRO A 12 12.91 -14.59 -4.36
C PRO A 12 12.72 -15.08 -2.92
N THR A 13 13.36 -16.20 -2.58
CA THR A 13 13.56 -16.58 -1.17
C THR A 13 14.74 -15.82 -0.56
N LEU A 14 14.73 -15.65 0.77
CA LEU A 14 15.82 -15.05 1.52
C LEU A 14 17.15 -15.80 1.30
N ARG A 15 17.10 -17.13 1.22
CA ARG A 15 18.25 -17.96 0.88
C ARG A 15 18.84 -17.57 -0.47
N LEU A 16 18.00 -17.46 -1.51
CA LEU A 16 18.45 -17.06 -2.84
C LEU A 16 19.11 -15.68 -2.82
N LEU A 17 18.51 -14.72 -2.11
CA LEU A 17 19.08 -13.38 -1.97
C LEU A 17 20.45 -13.40 -1.29
N ALA A 18 20.65 -14.26 -0.30
CA ALA A 18 21.90 -14.34 0.46
C ALA A 18 22.99 -15.17 -0.23
N GLU A 19 22.63 -16.29 -0.87
CA GLU A 19 23.58 -17.29 -1.36
C GLU A 19 23.82 -17.23 -2.86
N ASP A 20 22.82 -16.87 -3.66
CA ASP A 20 22.90 -16.96 -5.12
C ASP A 20 23.15 -15.60 -5.78
N LEU A 21 22.63 -14.53 -5.17
CA LEU A 21 22.71 -13.17 -5.72
C LEU A 21 23.80 -12.35 -5.03
N ALA A 22 25.05 -12.83 -5.10
CA ALA A 22 26.20 -12.07 -4.60
C ALA A 22 26.48 -10.81 -5.45
N ASP A 23 26.21 -10.87 -6.75
CA ASP A 23 26.54 -9.82 -7.73
C ASP A 23 25.31 -9.46 -8.58
N GLY A 24 25.46 -8.52 -9.54
CA GLY A 24 24.40 -8.16 -10.48
C GLY A 24 23.34 -7.18 -9.97
N TRP A 25 23.52 -6.65 -8.76
CA TRP A 25 22.65 -5.64 -8.18
C TRP A 25 22.82 -4.27 -8.82
N GLU A 26 21.71 -3.61 -9.15
CA GLU A 26 21.71 -2.24 -9.68
C GLU A 26 21.86 -1.20 -8.56
N SER A 27 21.66 -1.61 -7.31
CA SER A 27 21.84 -0.78 -6.11
C SER A 27 22.54 -1.57 -5.00
N PRO A 28 23.45 -0.95 -4.22
CA PRO A 28 24.07 -1.61 -3.07
C PRO A 28 23.12 -1.76 -1.86
N ARG A 29 22.00 -1.02 -1.84
CA ARG A 29 21.07 -0.95 -0.70
C ARG A 29 20.52 -2.33 -0.27
N PRO A 30 19.99 -3.18 -1.16
CA PRO A 30 19.45 -4.49 -0.76
C PRO A 30 20.50 -5.39 -0.10
N ARG A 31 21.73 -5.43 -0.64
CA ARG A 31 22.82 -6.21 -0.05
C ARG A 31 23.17 -5.75 1.36
N ARG A 32 23.22 -4.42 1.57
CA ARG A 32 23.45 -3.84 2.90
C ARG A 32 22.34 -4.23 3.88
N LEU A 33 21.08 -4.10 3.48
CA LEU A 33 19.93 -4.46 4.34
C LEU A 33 19.92 -5.95 4.68
N LEU A 34 20.28 -6.82 3.74
CA LEU A 34 20.43 -8.26 3.99
C LEU A 34 21.54 -8.53 5.02
N ALA A 35 22.70 -7.91 4.87
CA ALA A 35 23.83 -8.07 5.80
C ALA A 35 23.53 -7.53 7.21
N GLU A 36 22.75 -6.45 7.31
CA GLU A 36 22.30 -5.85 8.58
C GLU A 36 21.07 -6.58 9.18
N GLY A 37 20.53 -7.61 8.51
CA GLY A 37 19.34 -8.33 8.96
C GLY A 37 18.04 -7.52 8.92
N MET A 38 18.03 -6.39 8.21
CA MET A 38 16.88 -5.49 8.07
C MET A 38 15.89 -5.98 7.00
N LEU A 39 15.38 -7.20 7.17
CA LEU A 39 14.62 -7.92 6.16
C LEU A 39 13.31 -7.21 5.77
N LYS A 40 12.64 -6.57 6.72
CA LYS A 40 11.39 -5.83 6.46
C LYS A 40 11.58 -4.64 5.51
N SER A 41 12.78 -4.07 5.49
CA SER A 41 13.12 -2.93 4.64
C SER A 41 13.45 -3.34 3.20
N LEU A 42 13.48 -4.65 2.90
CA LEU A 42 13.67 -5.19 1.55
C LEU A 42 12.37 -5.29 0.76
N HIS A 43 11.22 -5.10 1.40
CA HIS A 43 9.93 -5.27 0.75
C HIS A 43 9.65 -4.23 -0.34
N PRO A 44 8.91 -4.62 -1.40
CA PRO A 44 8.52 -6.00 -1.72
C PRO A 44 9.68 -6.78 -2.39
N LEU A 45 9.89 -8.05 -2.01
CA LEU A 45 11.04 -8.83 -2.49
C LEU A 45 11.01 -9.07 -4.01
N SER A 46 9.83 -9.07 -4.64
CA SER A 46 9.65 -9.23 -6.08
C SER A 46 10.09 -8.00 -6.90
N GLU A 47 10.39 -6.88 -6.26
CA GLU A 47 10.78 -5.62 -6.92
C GLU A 47 12.21 -5.20 -6.59
N LEU A 48 12.97 -6.11 -5.98
CA LEU A 48 14.36 -5.89 -5.70
C LEU A 48 15.14 -5.62 -7.00
N PRO A 49 16.05 -4.63 -7.02
CA PRO A 49 16.72 -4.14 -8.22
C PRO A 49 17.84 -5.09 -8.67
N HIS A 50 17.44 -6.26 -9.14
CA HIS A 50 18.30 -7.29 -9.70
C HIS A 50 17.67 -7.88 -10.98
N PRO A 51 18.42 -8.05 -12.09
CA PRO A 51 17.88 -8.50 -13.37
C PRO A 51 17.08 -9.80 -13.31
N ILE A 52 17.59 -10.84 -12.62
CA ILE A 52 16.88 -12.13 -12.53
C ILE A 52 15.63 -12.06 -11.64
N VAL A 53 15.60 -11.19 -10.64
CA VAL A 53 14.42 -10.99 -9.76
C VAL A 53 13.32 -10.30 -10.56
N ARG A 54 13.67 -9.21 -11.24
CA ARG A 54 12.75 -8.52 -12.16
C ARG A 54 12.23 -9.45 -13.25
N LYS A 55 13.12 -10.22 -13.90
CA LYS A 55 12.71 -11.20 -14.91
C LYS A 55 11.75 -12.24 -14.33
N ALA A 56 12.01 -12.74 -13.12
CA ALA A 56 11.11 -13.66 -12.44
C ALA A 56 9.73 -13.04 -12.21
N ALA A 57 9.70 -11.81 -11.68
CA ALA A 57 8.45 -11.11 -11.38
C ALA A 57 7.62 -10.82 -12.65
N GLU A 58 8.28 -10.51 -13.78
CA GLU A 58 7.64 -10.27 -15.09
C GLU A 58 7.21 -11.56 -15.79
N SER A 59 7.88 -12.68 -15.53
CA SER A 59 7.57 -13.98 -16.15
C SER A 59 6.26 -14.60 -15.66
N PHE A 60 5.67 -14.10 -14.58
CA PHE A 60 4.40 -14.62 -14.02
C PHE A 60 3.41 -13.48 -13.85
N GLY A 61 2.48 -13.39 -14.80
CA GLY A 61 1.51 -12.30 -14.90
C GLY A 61 0.32 -12.46 -13.95
N VAL A 62 -0.63 -11.52 -14.07
CA VAL A 62 -1.88 -11.52 -13.28
C VAL A 62 -2.73 -12.77 -13.59
N ARG A 63 -2.65 -13.29 -14.81
CA ARG A 63 -3.34 -14.53 -15.22
C ARG A 63 -2.32 -15.56 -15.69
N ALA A 64 -2.65 -16.84 -15.53
CA ALA A 64 -1.79 -17.94 -15.99
C ALA A 64 -1.51 -17.93 -17.49
N ALA A 65 -2.45 -17.40 -18.28
CA ALA A 65 -2.27 -17.24 -19.72
C ALA A 65 -1.19 -16.21 -20.08
N ASP A 66 -0.85 -15.31 -19.14
CA ASP A 66 0.15 -14.27 -19.33
C ASP A 66 1.56 -14.74 -18.86
N ASP A 67 1.69 -15.97 -18.34
CA ASP A 67 2.97 -16.50 -17.87
C ASP A 67 3.93 -16.74 -19.06
N HIS A 68 5.17 -16.27 -18.92
CA HIS A 68 6.20 -16.37 -19.94
C HIS A 68 7.53 -16.81 -19.35
N PHE A 69 7.74 -18.13 -19.33
CA PHE A 69 8.97 -18.82 -18.93
C PHE A 69 9.45 -19.75 -20.05
N VAL A 70 10.70 -20.22 -19.99
CA VAL A 70 11.32 -21.01 -21.06
C VAL A 70 10.71 -22.41 -21.13
N GLY A 71 10.59 -23.08 -19.99
CA GLY A 71 10.08 -24.44 -19.86
C GLY A 71 10.50 -25.07 -18.52
N PRO A 72 10.18 -26.34 -18.28
CA PRO A 72 10.68 -27.05 -17.10
C PRO A 72 12.20 -27.30 -17.20
N ILE A 73 12.92 -27.16 -16.09
CA ILE A 73 14.34 -27.53 -16.00
C ILE A 73 14.43 -29.06 -15.93
N ALA A 74 14.90 -29.69 -17.00
CA ALA A 74 14.94 -31.15 -17.14
C ALA A 74 15.67 -31.88 -16.00
N ALA A 75 16.76 -31.29 -15.48
CA ALA A 75 17.54 -31.88 -14.39
C ALA A 75 16.87 -31.76 -13.01
N SER A 76 15.76 -31.02 -12.90
CA SER A 76 15.10 -30.71 -11.64
C SER A 76 13.93 -31.65 -11.34
N SER A 77 14.19 -32.96 -11.34
CA SER A 77 13.14 -33.98 -11.22
C SER A 77 12.52 -34.09 -9.82
N LYS A 78 13.31 -33.90 -8.76
CA LYS A 78 12.86 -33.96 -7.35
C LYS A 78 12.09 -32.72 -6.91
N LEU A 79 12.37 -31.57 -7.53
CA LEU A 79 11.72 -30.29 -7.26
C LEU A 79 11.45 -29.61 -8.61
N PRO A 80 10.23 -29.70 -9.17
CA PRO A 80 9.96 -29.19 -10.51
C PRO A 80 10.14 -27.67 -10.59
N LEU A 81 11.18 -27.23 -11.30
CA LEU A 81 11.51 -25.81 -11.50
C LEU A 81 11.18 -25.39 -12.93
N LEU A 82 10.60 -24.19 -13.06
CA LEU A 82 10.37 -23.49 -14.30
C LEU A 82 11.55 -22.56 -14.58
N GLU A 83 12.13 -22.67 -15.76
CA GLU A 83 13.29 -21.90 -16.16
C GLU A 83 12.90 -20.49 -16.59
N ILE A 84 13.59 -19.50 -16.03
CA ILE A 84 13.62 -18.13 -16.52
C ILE A 84 15.06 -17.76 -16.89
N LYS A 85 15.21 -16.88 -17.88
CA LYS A 85 16.52 -16.40 -18.32
C LYS A 85 16.48 -14.94 -18.71
N THR A 86 17.54 -14.21 -18.37
CA THR A 86 17.79 -12.84 -18.82
C THR A 86 19.29 -12.62 -18.94
N ALA A 87 19.77 -12.21 -20.12
CA ALA A 87 21.20 -12.15 -20.43
C ALA A 87 21.93 -13.45 -19.99
N GLN A 88 22.97 -13.33 -19.16
CA GLN A 88 23.71 -14.46 -18.61
C GLN A 88 23.05 -15.11 -17.40
N TRP A 89 22.03 -14.49 -16.80
CA TRP A 89 21.35 -15.03 -15.63
C TRP A 89 20.36 -16.13 -16.01
N ARG A 90 20.31 -17.15 -15.16
CA ARG A 90 19.32 -18.23 -15.17
C ARG A 90 18.69 -18.30 -13.78
N GLY A 91 17.41 -18.63 -13.76
CA GLY A 91 16.62 -18.78 -12.54
C GLY A 91 15.69 -19.97 -12.63
N GLY A 92 15.50 -20.65 -11.50
CA GLY A 92 14.52 -21.72 -11.33
C GLY A 92 13.40 -21.25 -10.42
N VAL A 93 12.19 -21.17 -10.96
CA VAL A 93 10.98 -20.79 -10.23
C VAL A 93 10.16 -22.02 -9.91
N TRP A 94 9.81 -22.19 -8.64
CA TRP A 94 8.90 -23.22 -8.18
C TRP A 94 7.50 -22.64 -7.98
N ALA A 95 6.49 -23.30 -8.53
CA ALA A 95 5.09 -22.96 -8.31
C ALA A 95 4.53 -23.78 -7.13
N ASP A 96 4.27 -23.11 -6.00
CA ASP A 96 3.62 -23.72 -4.86
C ASP A 96 2.14 -23.93 -5.17
N ARG A 97 1.73 -25.18 -5.39
CA ARG A 97 0.34 -25.52 -5.73
C ARG A 97 -0.62 -25.33 -4.56
N ALA A 98 -0.15 -25.34 -3.32
CA ALA A 98 -1.01 -25.18 -2.15
C ALA A 98 -1.39 -23.70 -1.96
N THR A 99 -0.43 -22.80 -2.14
CA THR A 99 -0.62 -21.35 -1.90
C THR A 99 -0.82 -20.54 -3.18
N GLY A 100 -0.46 -21.08 -4.34
CA GLY A 100 -0.47 -20.40 -5.63
C GLY A 100 0.69 -19.42 -5.84
N VAL A 101 1.70 -19.43 -4.96
CA VAL A 101 2.85 -18.52 -4.99
C VAL A 101 3.94 -19.06 -5.91
N HIS A 102 4.54 -18.18 -6.69
CA HIS A 102 5.74 -18.48 -7.47
C HIS A 102 6.98 -18.03 -6.71
N TRP A 103 7.87 -18.97 -6.44
CA TRP A 103 9.09 -18.76 -5.68
C TRP A 103 10.31 -18.90 -6.59
N LEU A 104 11.07 -17.82 -6.75
CA LEU A 104 12.39 -17.90 -7.34
C LEU A 104 13.32 -18.54 -6.30
N LEU A 105 13.64 -19.83 -6.49
CA LEU A 105 14.33 -20.66 -5.51
C LEU A 105 15.84 -20.72 -5.73
N VAL A 106 16.27 -20.68 -6.99
CA VAL A 106 17.66 -20.85 -7.41
C VAL A 106 18.00 -19.87 -8.53
N ALA A 107 19.15 -19.22 -8.47
CA ALA A 107 19.67 -18.38 -9.54
C ALA A 107 21.18 -18.56 -9.73
N GLY A 108 21.68 -18.23 -10.91
CA GLY A 108 23.10 -18.28 -11.23
C GLY A 108 23.40 -17.82 -12.65
N LEU A 109 24.69 -17.80 -13.00
CA LEU A 109 25.16 -17.45 -14.34
C LEU A 109 25.25 -18.71 -15.22
N ALA A 110 24.97 -18.56 -16.51
CA ALA A 110 25.36 -19.51 -17.54
C ALA A 110 26.86 -19.35 -17.82
N LYS A 111 27.66 -20.40 -17.60
CA LYS A 111 29.13 -20.39 -17.75
C LYS A 111 29.63 -21.60 -18.54
N GLY A 112 30.77 -21.44 -19.22
CA GLY A 112 31.51 -22.51 -19.89
C GLY A 112 30.68 -23.47 -20.72
N GLU A 113 29.82 -22.96 -21.61
CA GLU A 113 28.92 -23.80 -22.46
C GLU A 113 28.08 -24.81 -21.68
N HIS A 114 27.72 -24.49 -20.43
CA HIS A 114 26.97 -25.35 -19.50
C HIS A 114 27.73 -26.57 -18.96
N GLN A 115 29.06 -26.49 -18.94
CA GLN A 115 29.93 -27.57 -18.45
C GLN A 115 30.69 -27.19 -17.18
N ASP A 116 30.79 -25.90 -16.87
CA ASP A 116 31.49 -25.42 -15.67
C ASP A 116 30.80 -25.91 -14.40
N HIS A 117 31.58 -26.21 -13.38
CA HIS A 117 31.07 -26.60 -12.06
C HIS A 117 30.16 -25.54 -11.42
N ASP A 118 30.46 -24.27 -11.69
CA ASP A 118 29.69 -23.13 -11.20
C ASP A 118 28.58 -22.69 -12.16
N ASP A 119 28.37 -23.43 -13.26
CA ASP A 119 27.22 -23.21 -14.15
C ASP A 119 25.91 -23.55 -13.43
N PHE A 120 24.89 -22.73 -13.67
CA PHE A 120 23.57 -22.87 -13.10
C PHE A 120 22.97 -24.27 -13.25
N TYR A 121 23.01 -24.87 -14.46
CA TYR A 121 22.35 -26.15 -14.70
C TYR A 121 23.11 -27.31 -14.04
N MET A 122 24.44 -27.23 -14.01
CA MET A 122 25.27 -28.21 -13.30
C MET A 122 25.02 -28.17 -11.79
N ARG A 123 24.84 -26.97 -11.21
CA ARG A 123 24.46 -26.80 -9.81
C ARG A 123 23.09 -27.40 -9.52
N VAL A 124 22.10 -27.15 -10.38
CA VAL A 124 20.74 -27.72 -10.23
C VAL A 124 20.76 -29.23 -10.31
N LYS A 125 21.43 -29.78 -11.32
CA LYS A 125 21.59 -31.22 -11.52
C LYS A 125 22.25 -31.88 -10.32
N ARG A 126 23.37 -31.32 -9.83
CA ARG A 126 24.08 -31.89 -8.67
C ARG A 126 23.21 -31.96 -7.42
N GLU A 127 22.47 -30.89 -7.14
CA GLU A 127 21.59 -30.89 -5.97
C GLU A 127 20.47 -31.92 -6.11
N CYS A 128 19.89 -32.05 -7.32
CA CYS A 128 18.85 -33.04 -7.56
C CYS A 128 19.38 -34.49 -7.53
N ASP A 129 20.59 -34.74 -8.05
CA ASP A 129 21.16 -36.09 -8.10
C ASP A 129 21.66 -36.54 -6.71
N LYS A 130 22.48 -35.70 -6.05
CA LYS A 130 23.26 -36.08 -4.86
C LYS A 130 22.94 -35.26 -3.60
N GLY A 131 22.28 -34.12 -3.75
CA GLY A 131 21.95 -33.20 -2.65
C GLY A 131 20.50 -33.30 -2.19
N ASP A 132 20.05 -32.23 -1.55
CA ASP A 132 18.67 -32.06 -1.10
C ASP A 132 18.10 -30.72 -1.61
N PRO A 133 17.36 -30.73 -2.73
CA PRO A 133 16.79 -29.50 -3.28
C PRO A 133 15.69 -28.91 -2.40
N SER A 134 15.19 -29.64 -1.38
CA SER A 134 14.21 -29.10 -0.43
C SER A 134 14.78 -27.96 0.40
N ARG A 135 16.11 -27.86 0.57
CA ARG A 135 16.77 -26.73 1.25
C ARG A 135 16.56 -25.39 0.55
N TRP A 136 16.14 -25.39 -0.71
CA TRP A 136 15.82 -24.16 -1.44
C TRP A 136 14.41 -23.66 -1.18
N LEU A 137 13.51 -24.51 -0.66
CA LEU A 137 12.12 -24.16 -0.38
C LEU A 137 12.02 -22.98 0.59
N PRO A 138 10.96 -22.18 0.50
CA PRO A 138 10.75 -21.05 1.39
C PRO A 138 10.70 -21.48 2.86
N THR A 139 11.37 -20.71 3.71
CA THR A 139 11.40 -20.90 5.16
C THR A 139 10.18 -20.27 5.85
N ALA A 140 10.05 -20.45 7.15
CA ALA A 140 9.02 -19.77 7.95
C ALA A 140 9.16 -18.23 7.90
N GLU A 141 10.39 -17.71 7.82
CA GLU A 141 10.61 -16.26 7.69
C GLU A 141 10.20 -15.76 6.30
N ASP A 142 10.47 -16.53 5.23
CA ASP A 142 9.98 -16.22 3.88
C ASP A 142 8.44 -16.12 3.84
N GLN A 143 7.75 -17.03 4.52
CA GLN A 143 6.29 -17.07 4.64
C GLN A 143 5.77 -15.88 5.46
N ARG A 144 6.47 -15.49 6.53
CA ARG A 144 6.11 -14.32 7.34
C ARG A 144 6.19 -13.03 6.53
N LEU A 145 7.26 -12.86 5.76
CA LEU A 145 7.46 -11.73 4.85
C LEU A 145 6.41 -11.74 3.73
N LEU A 146 6.10 -12.89 3.14
CA LEU A 146 5.02 -13.02 2.14
C LEU A 146 3.67 -12.57 2.70
N LYS A 147 3.34 -12.95 3.94
CA LYS A 147 2.10 -12.53 4.60
C LYS A 147 2.02 -11.01 4.75
N GLN A 148 3.14 -10.36 5.08
CA GLN A 148 3.21 -8.89 5.17
C GLN A 148 3.01 -8.21 3.82
N GLU A 149 3.71 -8.68 2.78
CA GLU A 149 3.54 -8.18 1.40
C GLU A 149 2.09 -8.35 0.91
N THR A 150 1.49 -9.49 1.24
CA THR A 150 0.11 -9.80 0.88
C THR A 150 -0.87 -8.87 1.59
N ALA A 151 -0.71 -8.67 2.90
CA ALA A 151 -1.54 -7.75 3.66
C ALA A 151 -1.42 -6.31 3.15
N ALA A 152 -0.20 -5.83 2.91
CA ALA A 152 0.05 -4.49 2.38
C ALA A 152 -0.62 -4.29 1.02
N ARG A 153 -0.41 -5.22 0.08
CA ARG A 153 -1.04 -5.14 -1.25
C ARG A 153 -2.57 -5.18 -1.19
N LEU A 154 -3.15 -6.06 -0.38
CA LEU A 154 -4.61 -6.15 -0.25
C LEU A 154 -5.21 -4.84 0.28
N VAL A 155 -4.55 -4.22 1.25
CA VAL A 155 -4.98 -2.92 1.78
C VAL A 155 -4.82 -1.82 0.73
N THR A 156 -3.71 -1.75 0.02
CA THR A 156 -3.50 -0.76 -1.06
C THR A 156 -4.52 -0.89 -2.19
N GLU A 157 -4.78 -2.11 -2.69
CA GLU A 157 -5.80 -2.34 -3.72
C GLU A 157 -7.21 -2.03 -3.24
N TRP A 158 -7.49 -2.30 -1.96
CA TRP A 158 -8.74 -1.91 -1.34
C TRP A 158 -8.88 -0.39 -1.24
N GLU A 159 -7.84 0.34 -0.81
CA GLU A 159 -7.86 1.81 -0.77
C GLU A 159 -8.05 2.44 -2.15
N LEU A 160 -7.42 1.88 -3.20
CA LEU A 160 -7.63 2.31 -4.58
C LEU A 160 -9.09 2.07 -5.02
N THR A 161 -9.69 0.95 -4.61
CA THR A 161 -11.10 0.65 -4.90
C THR A 161 -12.02 1.63 -4.18
N VAL A 162 -11.79 1.90 -2.89
CA VAL A 162 -12.54 2.90 -2.12
C VAL A 162 -12.44 4.27 -2.78
N GLN A 163 -11.25 4.69 -3.19
CA GLN A 163 -11.01 5.96 -3.87
C GLN A 163 -11.79 6.07 -5.18
N GLN A 164 -11.80 5.01 -6.00
CA GLN A 164 -12.61 4.95 -7.21
C GLN A 164 -14.11 5.10 -6.88
N GLN A 165 -14.61 4.39 -5.87
CA GLN A 165 -16.02 4.48 -5.48
C GLN A 165 -16.40 5.88 -4.96
N VAL A 166 -15.50 6.53 -4.22
CA VAL A 166 -15.68 7.92 -3.75
C VAL A 166 -15.66 8.89 -4.93
N LEU A 167 -14.77 8.70 -5.91
CA LEU A 167 -14.76 9.49 -7.15
C LEU A 167 -16.10 9.36 -7.89
N ASP A 168 -16.62 8.14 -8.02
CA ASP A 168 -17.89 7.90 -8.72
C ASP A 168 -19.07 8.56 -7.99
N ALA A 169 -19.11 8.47 -6.66
CA ALA A 169 -20.12 9.16 -5.85
C ALA A 169 -19.99 10.69 -5.97
N LEU A 170 -18.77 11.24 -5.91
CA LEU A 170 -18.55 12.68 -6.10
C LEU A 170 -18.97 13.13 -7.49
N ARG A 171 -18.72 12.33 -8.53
CA ARG A 171 -19.19 12.60 -9.90
C ARG A 171 -20.71 12.66 -10.00
N GLU A 172 -21.42 11.90 -9.19
CA GLU A 172 -22.88 11.94 -9.12
C GLU A 172 -23.37 13.21 -8.41
N VAL A 173 -22.74 13.59 -7.29
CA VAL A 173 -23.31 14.60 -6.39
C VAL A 173 -22.62 15.97 -6.43
N HIS A 174 -21.53 16.19 -7.16
CA HIS A 174 -20.80 17.48 -7.13
C HIS A 174 -21.67 18.69 -7.51
N GLY A 175 -22.76 18.47 -8.27
CA GLY A 175 -23.77 19.48 -8.61
C GLY A 175 -24.90 19.64 -7.59
N GLY A 176 -24.78 19.03 -6.41
CA GLY A 176 -25.81 18.93 -5.38
C GLY A 176 -26.51 17.56 -5.40
N GLY A 177 -26.78 17.01 -4.22
CA GLY A 177 -27.46 15.72 -4.07
C GLY A 177 -26.84 14.85 -2.98
N SER A 178 -27.21 13.56 -2.96
CA SER A 178 -26.67 12.57 -2.03
C SER A 178 -26.50 11.22 -2.69
N ALA A 179 -25.39 10.55 -2.42
CA ALA A 179 -25.04 9.23 -2.93
C ALA A 179 -24.59 8.32 -1.78
N ARG A 180 -24.80 7.01 -1.96
CA ARG A 180 -24.46 5.98 -0.97
C ARG A 180 -23.44 5.01 -1.54
N ILE A 181 -22.46 4.64 -0.72
CA ILE A 181 -21.36 3.76 -1.12
C ILE A 181 -21.26 2.59 -0.15
N ASP A 182 -21.47 1.38 -0.67
CA ASP A 182 -21.25 0.15 0.09
C ASP A 182 -19.77 -0.26 0.02
N ILE A 183 -19.08 -0.14 1.15
CA ILE A 183 -17.67 -0.48 1.28
C ILE A 183 -17.53 -1.89 1.85
N HIS A 184 -16.85 -2.76 1.11
CA HIS A 184 -16.50 -4.10 1.55
C HIS A 184 -15.14 -4.13 2.25
N HIS A 185 -14.94 -5.10 3.13
CA HIS A 185 -13.68 -5.29 3.84
C HIS A 185 -12.58 -5.78 2.85
N PRO A 186 -11.30 -5.37 3.03
CA PRO A 186 -10.19 -5.79 2.14
C PRO A 186 -9.99 -7.31 2.07
N TRP A 187 -10.38 -8.02 3.13
CA TRP A 187 -10.53 -9.47 3.12
C TRP A 187 -11.94 -9.86 2.67
N PRO A 188 -12.12 -10.52 1.50
CA PRO A 188 -13.45 -10.77 0.93
C PRO A 188 -14.40 -11.55 1.84
N GLU A 189 -13.89 -12.49 2.64
CA GLU A 189 -14.73 -13.32 3.52
C GLU A 189 -15.37 -12.53 4.67
N GLN A 190 -14.87 -11.33 4.96
CA GLN A 190 -15.37 -10.47 6.04
C GLN A 190 -16.58 -9.61 5.63
N GLY A 191 -16.96 -9.64 4.35
CA GLY A 191 -18.19 -9.01 3.85
C GLY A 191 -18.16 -7.48 3.87
N ARG A 192 -19.31 -6.86 4.19
CA ARG A 192 -19.47 -5.40 4.24
C ARG A 192 -18.73 -4.81 5.45
N LEU A 193 -17.95 -3.77 5.21
CA LEU A 193 -17.24 -3.00 6.24
C LEU A 193 -18.08 -1.82 6.73
N ALA A 194 -18.58 -0.99 5.82
CA ALA A 194 -19.33 0.22 6.15
C ALA A 194 -20.24 0.67 4.99
N LEU A 195 -21.20 1.52 5.32
CA LEU A 195 -21.94 2.34 4.37
C LEU A 195 -21.45 3.78 4.49
N LEU A 196 -21.05 4.39 3.38
CA LEU A 196 -20.79 5.84 3.31
C LEU A 196 -22.00 6.55 2.71
N THR A 197 -22.35 7.71 3.24
CA THR A 197 -23.30 8.63 2.62
C THR A 197 -22.59 9.94 2.33
N LEU A 198 -22.46 10.29 1.05
CA LEU A 198 -21.86 11.53 0.59
C LEU A 198 -22.97 12.48 0.15
N THR A 199 -23.02 13.67 0.73
CA THR A 199 -24.01 14.70 0.39
C THR A 199 -23.29 15.98 0.01
N VAL A 200 -23.76 16.64 -1.04
CA VAL A 200 -23.30 17.98 -1.44
C VAL A 200 -24.51 18.91 -1.48
N ALA A 201 -24.40 20.06 -0.83
CA ALA A 201 -25.42 21.11 -0.82
C ALA A 201 -24.85 22.39 -1.43
N LEU A 202 -25.59 22.98 -2.37
CA LEU A 202 -25.18 24.23 -3.02
C LEU A 202 -25.95 25.41 -2.39
N VAL A 203 -25.27 26.24 -1.61
CA VAL A 203 -25.86 27.43 -0.98
C VAL A 203 -25.75 28.63 -1.93
N ARG A 204 -26.88 29.25 -2.25
CA ARG A 204 -26.98 30.33 -3.26
C ARG A 204 -27.86 31.47 -2.76
N GLU A 205 -27.41 32.15 -1.71
CA GLU A 205 -28.13 33.26 -1.09
C GLU A 205 -27.52 34.62 -1.49
N PRO A 206 -28.30 35.72 -1.45
CA PRO A 206 -27.76 37.05 -1.67
C PRO A 206 -26.67 37.40 -0.65
N GLY A 207 -25.44 37.61 -1.11
CA GLY A 207 -24.30 37.94 -0.24
C GLY A 207 -23.57 36.74 0.37
N TYR A 208 -24.05 35.51 0.14
CA TYR A 208 -23.38 34.30 0.61
C TYR A 208 -23.56 33.14 -0.39
N ARG A 209 -22.45 32.63 -0.90
CA ARG A 209 -22.44 31.49 -1.82
C ARG A 209 -21.35 30.54 -1.39
N ALA A 210 -21.72 29.29 -1.17
CA ALA A 210 -20.80 28.23 -0.78
C ALA A 210 -21.31 26.88 -1.28
N ASP A 211 -20.41 25.91 -1.39
CA ASP A 211 -20.72 24.52 -1.60
C ASP A 211 -20.30 23.74 -0.35
N GLU A 212 -21.26 23.05 0.26
CA GLU A 212 -21.04 22.24 1.45
C GLU A 212 -20.97 20.77 1.06
N ILE A 213 -20.04 20.04 1.65
CA ILE A 213 -19.93 18.58 1.50
C ILE A 213 -20.02 17.94 2.88
N GLU A 214 -20.78 16.86 2.98
CA GLU A 214 -20.93 16.04 4.17
C GLU A 214 -20.64 14.58 3.81
N LEU A 215 -19.81 13.93 4.62
CA LEU A 215 -19.57 12.50 4.57
C LEU A 215 -19.99 11.87 5.90
N GLU A 216 -21.02 11.02 5.87
CA GLU A 216 -21.38 10.16 7.00
C GLU A 216 -20.76 8.77 6.80
N VAL A 217 -20.11 8.24 7.84
CA VAL A 217 -19.47 6.93 7.84
C VAL A 217 -20.21 6.00 8.82
N ALA A 218 -20.99 5.06 8.31
CA ALA A 218 -21.72 4.09 9.13
C ALA A 218 -21.05 2.69 9.06
N PRO A 219 -20.08 2.37 9.93
CA PRO A 219 -19.48 1.03 9.96
C PRO A 219 -20.50 -0.01 10.43
N VAL A 220 -20.37 -1.23 9.93
CA VAL A 220 -21.06 -2.37 10.54
C VAL A 220 -20.55 -2.53 11.99
N SER A 221 -21.44 -2.92 12.91
CA SER A 221 -21.16 -2.97 14.36
C SER A 221 -19.87 -3.72 14.72
N ALA A 222 -19.53 -4.79 14.00
CA ALA A 222 -18.31 -5.56 14.20
C ALA A 222 -17.01 -4.77 13.93
N TYR A 223 -17.08 -3.70 13.14
CA TYR A 223 -15.93 -2.88 12.76
C TYR A 223 -15.97 -1.46 13.37
N ALA A 224 -16.99 -1.14 14.16
CA ALA A 224 -17.09 0.15 14.82
C ALA A 224 -15.86 0.40 15.71
N GLY A 225 -15.18 1.53 15.49
CA GLY A 225 -13.94 1.88 16.22
C GLY A 225 -12.70 1.07 15.86
N SER A 226 -12.77 0.20 14.83
CA SER A 226 -11.61 -0.55 14.37
C SER A 226 -10.63 0.30 13.55
N ASN A 227 -9.36 -0.12 13.50
CA ASN A 227 -8.34 0.55 12.68
C ASN A 227 -8.71 0.57 11.18
N ILE A 228 -9.34 -0.49 10.66
CA ILE A 228 -9.74 -0.56 9.25
C ILE A 228 -10.90 0.39 8.94
N SER A 229 -11.83 0.59 9.89
CA SER A 229 -12.87 1.62 9.77
C SER A 229 -12.27 3.02 9.79
N TRP A 230 -11.27 3.26 10.63
CA TRP A 230 -10.56 4.54 10.64
C TRP A 230 -9.78 4.79 9.34
N GLN A 231 -9.11 3.76 8.82
CA GLN A 231 -8.41 3.84 7.55
C GLN A 231 -9.36 4.16 6.39
N LEU A 232 -10.57 3.55 6.39
CA LEU A 232 -11.62 3.88 5.43
C LEU A 232 -12.00 5.36 5.51
N THR A 233 -12.28 5.85 6.72
CA THR A 233 -12.61 7.26 6.95
C THR A 233 -11.51 8.16 6.37
N VAL A 234 -10.26 7.96 6.78
CA VAL A 234 -9.13 8.80 6.32
C VAL A 234 -9.00 8.76 4.80
N ARG A 235 -9.11 7.56 4.18
CA ARG A 235 -9.05 7.42 2.72
C ARG A 235 -10.14 8.24 2.04
N ALA A 236 -11.40 8.14 2.50
CA ALA A 236 -12.51 8.89 1.92
C ALA A 236 -12.35 10.40 2.10
N LEU A 237 -11.93 10.87 3.28
CA LEU A 237 -11.68 12.29 3.54
C LEU A 237 -10.58 12.85 2.63
N ILE A 238 -9.46 12.15 2.48
CA ILE A 238 -8.38 12.56 1.57
C ILE A 238 -8.87 12.65 0.11
N CYS A 239 -9.74 11.75 -0.32
CA CYS A 239 -10.33 11.80 -1.66
C CYS A 239 -11.16 13.07 -1.86
N LEU A 240 -11.95 13.47 -0.87
CA LEU A 240 -12.91 14.58 -0.97
C LEU A 240 -12.28 15.95 -0.68
N SER A 241 -11.36 16.03 0.28
CA SER A 241 -10.64 17.26 0.66
C SER A 241 -9.30 16.87 1.30
N PRO A 242 -8.18 16.95 0.56
CA PRO A 242 -6.84 16.58 1.03
C PRO A 242 -6.36 17.29 2.30
N PRO A 243 -6.63 18.60 2.50
CA PRO A 243 -6.20 19.29 3.71
C PRO A 243 -6.74 18.63 4.98
N GLU A 244 -5.84 18.10 5.80
CA GLU A 244 -6.22 17.35 7.02
C GLU A 244 -7.04 18.19 8.01
N GLN A 245 -6.81 19.51 8.02
CA GLN A 245 -7.46 20.46 8.91
C GLN A 245 -8.74 21.08 8.32
N GLY A 246 -9.15 20.65 7.11
CA GLY A 246 -10.35 21.17 6.46
C GLY A 246 -11.66 20.61 7.01
N TRP A 247 -11.64 19.52 7.76
CA TRP A 247 -12.87 18.82 8.16
C TRP A 247 -13.34 19.20 9.55
N ASP A 248 -14.59 19.64 9.63
CA ASP A 248 -15.35 19.66 10.88
C ASP A 248 -15.92 18.25 11.14
N ARG A 249 -15.80 17.76 12.37
CA ARG A 249 -16.27 16.42 12.75
C ARG A 249 -17.35 16.49 13.83
N TYR A 250 -18.47 15.84 13.58
CA TYR A 250 -19.50 15.54 14.58
C TYR A 250 -19.86 14.06 14.55
N LYS A 251 -19.46 13.31 15.59
CA LYS A 251 -19.59 11.84 15.68
C LYS A 251 -18.94 11.15 14.46
N ASP A 252 -19.76 10.60 13.58
CA ASP A 252 -19.36 9.88 12.37
C ASP A 252 -19.69 10.64 11.08
N SER A 253 -20.10 11.92 11.21
CA SER A 253 -20.25 12.86 10.11
C SER A 253 -19.06 13.83 10.06
N TYR A 254 -18.61 14.12 8.83
CA TYR A 254 -17.53 15.01 8.50
C TYR A 254 -18.01 16.03 7.48
N THR A 255 -17.87 17.31 7.77
CA THR A 255 -18.36 18.40 6.93
C THR A 255 -17.22 19.33 6.51
N ASN A 256 -17.31 19.85 5.29
CA ASN A 256 -16.44 20.92 4.80
C ASN A 256 -17.27 21.91 3.96
N ILE A 257 -16.90 23.19 4.04
CA ILE A 257 -17.51 24.27 3.26
C ILE A 257 -16.43 24.87 2.38
N ALA A 258 -16.72 25.03 1.10
CA ALA A 258 -15.81 25.60 0.12
C ALA A 258 -16.50 26.59 -0.81
N GLU A 259 -15.69 27.34 -1.57
CA GLU A 259 -16.20 28.26 -2.58
C GLU A 259 -16.97 27.52 -3.69
N PRO A 260 -17.96 28.17 -4.33
CA PRO A 260 -18.74 27.56 -5.41
C PRO A 260 -17.85 26.97 -6.51
N GLY A 261 -18.07 25.70 -6.83
CA GLY A 261 -17.34 24.95 -7.85
C GLY A 261 -16.11 24.19 -7.34
N ALA A 262 -15.76 24.30 -6.05
CA ALA A 262 -14.64 23.56 -5.46
C ALA A 262 -14.76 22.04 -5.68
N TRP A 263 -15.95 21.47 -5.54
CA TRP A 263 -16.17 20.02 -5.72
C TRP A 263 -16.06 19.56 -7.16
N SER A 264 -16.41 20.42 -8.12
CA SER A 264 -16.16 20.16 -9.55
C SER A 264 -14.66 20.20 -9.88
N ALA A 265 -13.91 21.12 -9.27
CA ALA A 265 -12.45 21.17 -9.43
C ALA A 265 -11.79 19.93 -8.80
N ARG A 266 -12.22 19.55 -7.59
CA ARG A 266 -11.71 18.36 -6.91
C ARG A 266 -12.00 17.08 -7.68
N LEU A 267 -13.20 16.94 -8.24
CA LEU A 267 -13.58 15.83 -9.11
C LEU A 267 -12.55 15.63 -10.25
N ALA A 268 -12.20 16.72 -10.95
CA ALA A 268 -11.26 16.67 -12.07
C ALA A 268 -9.82 16.33 -11.65
N GLU A 269 -9.41 16.71 -10.44
CA GLU A 269 -8.11 16.35 -9.87
C GLU A 269 -8.07 14.88 -9.47
N LEU A 270 -9.08 14.42 -8.71
CA LEU A 270 -9.18 13.05 -8.25
C LEU A 270 -9.27 12.06 -9.41
N GLU A 271 -9.94 12.42 -10.50
CA GLU A 271 -10.01 11.61 -11.72
C GLU A 271 -8.63 11.35 -12.33
N LYS A 272 -7.71 12.32 -12.31
CA LYS A 272 -6.33 12.15 -12.78
C LYS A 272 -5.56 11.16 -11.89
N ILE A 273 -5.67 11.33 -10.57
CA ILE A 273 -5.01 10.47 -9.57
C ILE A 273 -5.50 9.02 -9.72
N VAL A 274 -6.82 8.83 -9.82
CA VAL A 274 -7.43 7.51 -10.02
C VAL A 274 -7.01 6.89 -11.35
N THR A 275 -6.97 7.67 -12.44
CA THR A 275 -6.52 7.19 -13.75
C THR A 275 -5.05 6.74 -13.72
N ALA A 276 -4.21 7.43 -12.95
CA ALA A 276 -2.82 7.04 -12.72
C ALA A 276 -2.67 5.81 -11.80
N ARG A 277 -3.76 5.32 -11.20
CA ARG A 277 -3.78 4.29 -10.14
C ARG A 277 -2.91 4.65 -8.93
N GLU A 278 -2.86 5.93 -8.61
CA GLU A 278 -2.16 6.45 -7.43
C GLU A 278 -3.16 6.67 -6.30
N LEU A 279 -2.69 6.57 -5.06
CA LEU A 279 -3.49 6.97 -3.90
C LEU A 279 -3.37 8.48 -3.73
N ALA A 280 -4.50 9.16 -3.54
CA ALA A 280 -4.50 10.56 -3.17
C ALA A 280 -3.73 10.75 -1.85
N GLU A 281 -2.93 11.81 -1.79
CA GLU A 281 -2.12 12.15 -0.61
C GLU A 281 -2.87 13.17 0.26
N SER A 282 -2.68 13.08 1.58
CA SER A 282 -3.16 14.13 2.48
C SER A 282 -2.28 15.36 2.39
N GLU A 283 -2.88 16.53 2.53
CA GLU A 283 -2.16 17.78 2.68
C GLU A 283 -2.07 18.11 4.17
N ALA A 284 -0.86 17.99 4.71
CA ALA A 284 -0.60 18.29 6.11
C ALA A 284 -0.83 19.79 6.41
N GLY A 285 -1.09 20.09 7.67
CA GLY A 285 -1.38 21.45 8.12
C GLY A 285 -0.29 22.46 7.76
N SER A 286 -0.69 23.69 7.45
CA SER A 286 0.21 24.80 7.17
C SER A 286 0.52 25.66 8.41
N HIS A 287 -0.13 25.40 9.55
CA HIS A 287 0.00 26.18 10.77
C HIS A 287 0.28 25.30 11.99
N SER A 288 1.05 25.84 12.93
CA SER A 288 1.23 25.26 14.25
C SER A 288 0.06 25.63 15.17
N HIS A 289 -0.51 24.62 15.82
CA HIS A 289 -1.64 24.78 16.72
C HIS A 289 -1.21 24.54 18.17
N TYR A 290 -1.83 25.26 19.09
CA TYR A 290 -1.60 25.06 20.52
C TYR A 290 -2.46 23.90 21.03
N ALA A 291 -1.84 22.97 21.75
CA ALA A 291 -2.52 21.86 22.39
C ALA A 291 -1.85 21.53 23.72
N HIS A 292 -2.59 20.87 24.61
CA HIS A 292 -2.05 20.46 25.90
C HIS A 292 -0.87 19.49 25.73
N ARG A 293 0.26 19.76 26.39
CA ARG A 293 1.52 19.02 26.20
C ARG A 293 1.38 17.52 26.40
N GLU A 294 0.61 17.09 27.40
CA GLU A 294 0.38 15.66 27.69
C GLU A 294 -0.46 14.97 26.60
N HIS A 295 -1.28 15.73 25.87
CA HIS A 295 -2.02 15.20 24.72
C HIS A 295 -1.12 15.05 23.49
N LEU A 296 0.03 15.73 23.41
CA LEU A 296 0.94 15.66 22.27
C LEU A 296 1.91 14.47 22.36
N ALA A 297 2.59 14.30 23.50
CA ALA A 297 3.73 13.38 23.62
C ALA A 297 3.42 11.91 23.23
N GLY A 298 2.27 11.37 23.65
CA GLY A 298 1.85 10.01 23.26
C GLY A 298 1.22 9.94 21.87
N LYS A 299 0.49 10.98 21.47
CA LYS A 299 -0.27 10.99 20.21
C LYS A 299 0.59 11.24 18.98
N THR A 300 1.72 11.94 19.11
CA THR A 300 2.74 12.07 18.06
C THR A 300 3.30 10.71 17.64
N ILE A 301 3.64 9.86 18.62
CA ILE A 301 4.24 8.54 18.36
C ILE A 301 3.19 7.57 17.80
N GLU A 302 1.96 7.67 18.29
CA GLU A 302 0.85 6.78 17.89
C GLU A 302 0.11 7.26 16.62
N GLY A 303 0.47 8.41 16.04
CA GLY A 303 -0.20 8.99 14.89
C GLY A 303 -1.67 9.36 15.15
N ARG A 304 -2.01 9.73 16.40
CA ARG A 304 -3.39 10.02 16.82
C ARG A 304 -3.68 11.51 16.74
N ALA A 305 -4.91 11.85 16.37
CA ALA A 305 -5.36 13.23 16.33
C ALA A 305 -5.45 13.86 17.74
N VAL A 306 -5.03 15.11 17.83
CA VAL A 306 -5.07 15.98 19.00
C VAL A 306 -6.00 17.14 18.69
N ARG A 307 -6.80 17.55 19.68
CA ARG A 307 -7.61 18.77 19.56
C ARG A 307 -6.78 19.98 19.96
N ALA A 308 -6.71 20.96 19.07
CA ALA A 308 -6.10 22.26 19.28
C ALA A 308 -6.97 23.20 20.14
N LEU A 309 -6.36 24.25 20.67
CA LEU A 309 -7.02 25.36 21.37
C LEU A 309 -8.04 26.07 20.48
N CYS A 310 -7.75 26.20 19.17
CA CYS A 310 -8.69 26.74 18.20
C CYS A 310 -9.88 25.80 17.93
N GLY A 311 -9.79 24.52 18.31
CA GLY A 311 -10.80 23.49 18.09
C GLY A 311 -10.46 22.52 16.96
N ALA A 312 -9.53 22.85 16.07
CA ALA A 312 -9.07 21.98 14.99
C ALA A 312 -8.50 20.67 15.52
N PHE A 313 -8.76 19.56 14.85
CA PHE A 313 -8.07 18.30 15.10
C PHE A 313 -6.91 18.16 14.13
N PHE A 314 -5.74 17.78 14.64
CA PHE A 314 -4.56 17.55 13.80
C PHE A 314 -3.72 16.40 14.39
N VAL A 315 -3.00 15.69 13.53
CA VAL A 315 -1.99 14.72 13.99
C VAL A 315 -0.66 15.46 14.10
N PRO A 316 -0.01 15.50 15.28
CA PRO A 316 1.22 16.26 15.49
C PRO A 316 2.44 15.52 14.90
N THR A 317 2.48 15.34 13.58
CA THR A 317 3.55 14.66 12.83
C THR A 317 4.56 15.62 12.20
N GLN A 318 4.25 16.91 12.11
CA GLN A 318 5.10 17.95 11.53
C GLN A 318 5.99 18.63 12.58
N ASP A 319 7.15 19.13 12.15
CA ASP A 319 7.97 20.04 12.95
C ASP A 319 7.26 21.39 13.11
N HIS A 320 6.53 21.54 14.22
CA HIS A 320 5.74 22.72 14.51
C HIS A 320 6.56 24.02 14.56
N GLY A 321 7.89 23.94 14.82
CA GLY A 321 8.78 25.09 14.85
C GLY A 321 9.03 25.72 13.47
N ARG A 322 8.64 25.02 12.40
CA ARG A 322 8.78 25.49 11.01
C ARG A 322 7.49 26.06 10.41
N LEU A 323 6.39 26.03 11.16
CA LEU A 323 5.08 26.47 10.69
C LEU A 323 4.68 27.79 11.36
N PRO A 324 4.05 28.74 10.63
CA PRO A 324 3.44 29.91 11.25
C PRO A 324 2.42 29.50 12.31
N VAL A 325 2.31 30.28 13.38
CA VAL A 325 1.34 30.03 14.44
C VAL A 325 -0.08 30.28 13.93
N CYS A 326 -1.02 29.39 14.26
CA CYS A 326 -2.44 29.58 13.98
C CYS A 326 -2.96 30.84 14.70
N SER A 327 -3.39 31.86 13.95
CA SER A 327 -3.89 33.14 14.50
C SER A 327 -5.01 32.93 15.54
N PRO A 328 -6.04 32.09 15.29
CA PRO A 328 -7.04 31.77 16.32
C PRO A 328 -6.48 31.14 17.60
N CYS A 329 -5.45 30.29 17.51
CA CYS A 329 -4.79 29.75 18.71
C CYS A 329 -4.04 30.84 19.47
N GLN A 330 -3.37 31.73 18.75
CA GLN A 330 -2.61 32.84 19.33
C GLN A 330 -3.54 33.84 20.03
N GLU A 331 -4.63 34.23 19.38
CA GLU A 331 -5.64 35.15 19.93
C GLU A 331 -6.27 34.58 21.21
N ARG A 332 -6.76 33.33 21.17
CA ARG A 332 -7.35 32.68 22.35
C ARG A 332 -6.38 32.48 23.49
N TYR A 333 -5.10 32.23 23.16
CA TYR A 333 -4.06 32.13 24.19
C TYR A 333 -3.79 33.48 24.85
N ALA A 334 -3.75 34.56 24.08
CA ALA A 334 -3.52 35.92 24.58
C ALA A 334 -4.68 36.45 25.45
N GLU A 335 -5.88 35.90 25.30
CA GLU A 335 -7.03 36.22 26.16
C GLU A 335 -7.01 35.51 27.53
N LEU A 336 -6.12 34.52 27.72
CA LEU A 336 -5.99 33.82 28.99
C LEU A 336 -5.15 34.66 29.97
N PRO A 337 -5.48 34.67 31.27
CA PRO A 337 -4.67 35.31 32.30
C PRO A 337 -3.27 34.68 32.39
N ASP A 338 -2.28 35.50 32.78
CA ASP A 338 -0.91 35.06 33.07
C ASP A 338 -0.81 34.01 34.19
#